data_AF-A0A8C5B448-F1
#
_entry.id   AF-A0A8C5B448-F1
#
_cell.length_a   1.000
_cell.length_b   1.000
_cell.length_c   1.000
_cell.angle_alpha   90.00
_cell.angle_beta   90.00
_cell.angle_gamma   90.00
#
_symmetry.space_group_name_H-M   'P 1'
#
loop_
_entity.id
_entity.type
_entity.pdbx_description
1 polymer ?
#
loop_
_entity_poly.entity_id
_entity_poly.type
_entity_poly.pdbx_seq_one_letter_code
_entity_poly.pdbx_strand_id
1 'polypeptide(L)'
;MEQEEQEQEREQLRVQLWEAYCEVRSLCSHLRGNDLTDSALSTDSSMDESSETSSAKDVPTGSLRAVLLELRRLTQNLLDGNESTVGEGPFIRAPYRCFSELQMALLSLEMRSVQEESERTRAMSAVLEPSEQLLSAIRDRDDAIAKKQAMEMELAKCKIDIMSLNSQLLDAIQQKLNLSQQLEAWQVGQRSKAKGPLGCNAEQKQLKTKLN
;
A
#
# COMPACT_ATOMS: atom_id res chain seq x y z
N MET A 1 -20.61 31.62 11.98
CA MET A 1 -21.29 31.89 10.70
C MET A 1 -21.09 30.75 9.71
N GLU A 2 -20.00 30.62 8.95
CA GLU A 2 -19.88 29.54 7.93
C GLU A 2 -20.00 28.12 8.50
N GLN A 3 -19.43 27.87 9.68
CA GLN A 3 -19.51 26.56 10.34
C GLN A 3 -20.90 26.24 10.91
N GLU A 4 -21.65 27.27 11.36
CA GLU A 4 -23.02 27.11 11.88
C GLU A 4 -24.02 26.88 10.74
N GLU A 5 -23.77 27.51 9.59
CA GLU A 5 -24.58 27.35 8.37
C GLU A 5 -24.45 25.93 7.81
N GLN A 6 -23.22 25.40 7.73
CA GLN A 6 -22.95 24.01 7.35
C GLN A 6 -23.58 22.99 8.32
N GLU A 7 -23.61 23.31 9.61
CA GLU A 7 -24.27 22.47 10.61
C GLU A 7 -25.79 22.48 10.46
N GLN A 8 -26.38 23.63 10.14
CA GLN A 8 -27.80 23.77 9.87
C GLN A 8 -28.23 23.03 8.60
N GLU A 9 -27.45 23.11 7.52
CA GLU A 9 -27.69 22.36 6.28
C GLU A 9 -27.65 20.84 6.52
N ARG A 10 -26.67 20.37 7.30
CA ARG A 10 -26.56 18.96 7.67
C ARG A 10 -27.79 18.49 8.47
N GLU A 11 -28.29 19.31 9.39
CA GLU A 11 -29.47 18.96 10.17
C GLU A 11 -30.74 18.94 9.30
N GLN A 12 -30.87 19.88 8.36
CA GLN A 12 -31.96 19.88 7.40
C GLN A 12 -31.97 18.61 6.53
N LEU A 13 -30.80 18.18 6.04
CA LEU A 13 -30.68 16.94 5.27
C LEU A 13 -31.02 15.69 6.11
N ARG A 14 -30.69 15.68 7.41
CA ARG A 14 -31.08 14.58 8.31
C ARG A 14 -32.59 14.46 8.45
N VAL A 15 -33.30 15.60 8.56
CA VAL A 15 -34.77 15.63 8.63
C VAL A 15 -35.40 15.11 7.34
N GLN A 16 -34.94 15.60 6.17
CA GLN A 16 -35.47 15.14 4.88
C GLN A 16 -35.25 13.65 4.64
N LEU A 17 -34.08 13.13 5.03
CA LEU A 17 -33.77 11.71 4.93
C LEU A 17 -34.70 10.85 5.80
N TRP A 18 -35.02 11.33 7.01
CA TRP A 18 -35.94 10.65 7.92
C TRP A 18 -37.38 10.69 7.40
N GLU A 19 -37.85 11.81 6.88
CA GLU A 19 -39.17 11.94 6.24
C GLU A 19 -39.30 10.95 5.08
N ALA A 20 -38.33 10.93 4.17
CA ALA A 20 -38.31 10.00 3.05
C ALA A 20 -38.30 8.53 3.52
N TYR A 21 -37.50 8.20 4.54
CA TYR A 21 -37.49 6.86 5.14
C TYR A 21 -38.88 6.47 5.68
N CYS A 22 -39.54 7.37 6.41
CA CYS A 22 -40.87 7.16 6.96
C CYS A 22 -41.93 6.98 5.87
N GLU A 23 -41.87 7.76 4.79
CA GLU A 23 -42.77 7.65 3.64
C GLU A 23 -42.63 6.29 2.96
N VAL A 24 -41.41 5.86 2.62
CA VAL A 24 -41.17 4.57 1.96
C VAL A 24 -41.61 3.42 2.87
N ARG A 25 -41.37 3.51 4.18
CA ARG A 25 -41.83 2.50 5.14
C ARG A 25 -43.36 2.43 5.21
N SER A 26 -44.02 3.59 5.17
CA SER A 26 -45.48 3.68 5.10
C SER A 26 -46.00 3.01 3.84
N LEU A 27 -45.43 3.29 2.67
CA LEU A 27 -45.76 2.64 1.40
C LEU A 27 -45.63 1.11 1.48
N CYS A 28 -44.52 0.60 2.02
CA CYS A 28 -44.34 -0.85 2.22
C CYS A 28 -45.44 -1.46 3.12
N SER A 29 -45.84 -0.76 4.19
CA SER A 29 -46.93 -1.20 5.07
C SER A 29 -48.28 -1.22 4.37
N HIS A 30 -48.58 -0.21 3.52
CA HIS A 30 -49.81 -0.17 2.73
C HIS A 30 -49.87 -1.32 1.71
N LEU A 31 -48.76 -1.61 1.02
CA LEU A 31 -48.68 -2.72 0.07
C LEU A 31 -48.86 -4.07 0.77
N ARG A 32 -48.24 -4.26 1.95
CA ARG A 32 -48.44 -5.46 2.79
C ARG A 32 -49.87 -5.61 3.29
N GLY A 33 -50.54 -4.49 3.61
CA GLY A 33 -51.93 -4.47 4.08
C GLY A 33 -52.95 -4.80 2.98
N ASN A 34 -52.62 -4.51 1.72
CA ASN A 34 -53.46 -4.84 0.57
C ASN A 34 -53.39 -6.33 0.19
N ASP A 35 -52.35 -7.08 0.60
CA ASP A 35 -52.25 -8.54 0.45
C ASP A 35 -53.09 -9.33 1.49
N LEU A 36 -53.78 -8.66 2.43
CA LEU A 36 -54.55 -9.31 3.50
C LEU A 36 -56.01 -9.65 3.16
N THR A 37 -56.48 -9.35 1.94
CA THR A 37 -57.72 -9.96 1.45
C THR A 37 -57.38 -11.29 0.79
N ASP A 38 -57.49 -12.35 1.58
CA ASP A 38 -57.52 -13.77 1.19
C ASP A 38 -56.26 -14.60 1.49
N SER A 39 -55.93 -14.77 2.77
CA SER A 39 -55.38 -16.04 3.28
C SER A 39 -55.50 -16.11 4.80
N ALA A 40 -56.61 -16.66 5.26
CA ALA A 40 -56.79 -17.12 6.63
C ALA A 40 -55.99 -18.40 6.86
N LEU A 41 -54.69 -18.32 7.15
CA LEU A 41 -53.93 -19.34 7.87
C LEU A 41 -52.78 -18.67 8.65
N SER A 42 -52.83 -18.79 9.98
CA SER A 42 -51.83 -18.26 10.90
C SER A 42 -50.46 -18.92 10.72
N THR A 43 -49.40 -18.14 10.93
CA THR A 43 -48.22 -18.66 11.63
C THR A 43 -47.56 -17.54 12.42
N ASP A 44 -47.66 -17.70 13.73
CA ASP A 44 -46.76 -17.19 14.76
C ASP A 44 -45.40 -16.73 14.20
N SER A 45 -45.15 -15.43 14.32
CA SER A 45 -43.82 -14.94 14.62
C SER A 45 -43.98 -13.76 15.57
N SER A 46 -44.01 -14.09 16.86
CA SER A 46 -43.59 -13.15 17.89
C SER A 46 -42.08 -12.89 17.72
N MET A 47 -41.76 -11.72 17.20
CA MET A 47 -40.46 -11.10 17.42
C MET A 47 -40.76 -9.66 17.77
N ASP A 48 -40.91 -9.45 19.08
CA ASP A 48 -40.76 -8.15 19.70
C ASP A 48 -39.35 -7.65 19.38
N GLU A 49 -39.27 -6.65 18.52
CA GLU A 49 -38.23 -5.63 18.58
C GLU A 49 -38.98 -4.29 18.68
N SER A 50 -39.54 -4.09 19.86
CA SER A 50 -39.63 -2.84 20.59
C SER A 50 -39.15 -1.62 19.81
N SER A 51 -40.12 -0.78 19.48
CA SER A 51 -40.13 0.66 19.76
C SER A 51 -38.82 1.24 20.30
N GLU A 52 -37.89 1.64 19.43
CA GLU A 52 -36.82 2.57 19.80
C GLU A 52 -36.89 3.84 18.95
N THR A 53 -37.53 4.83 19.57
CA THR A 53 -37.41 6.27 19.34
C THR A 53 -38.04 6.85 18.08
N SER A 54 -39.15 7.57 18.27
CA SER A 54 -39.59 8.67 17.40
C SER A 54 -38.64 9.88 17.55
N SER A 55 -37.34 9.67 17.36
CA SER A 55 -36.33 10.71 17.50
C SER A 55 -35.57 10.83 16.19
N ALA A 56 -35.43 12.07 15.69
CA ALA A 56 -34.68 12.45 14.49
C ALA A 56 -33.16 12.23 14.60
N LYS A 57 -32.73 11.28 15.44
CA LYS A 57 -31.32 10.96 15.67
C LYS A 57 -30.99 9.66 14.93
N ASP A 58 -30.55 9.87 13.70
CA ASP A 58 -29.80 8.94 12.85
C ASP A 58 -30.61 7.77 12.27
N VAL A 59 -31.05 7.93 11.02
CA VAL A 59 -31.42 6.80 10.17
C VAL A 59 -30.15 5.95 9.99
N PRO A 60 -30.12 4.68 10.47
CA PRO A 60 -28.92 3.87 10.38
C PRO A 60 -28.46 3.70 8.92
N THR A 61 -27.15 3.75 8.69
CA THR A 61 -26.57 3.60 7.35
C THR A 61 -27.03 2.29 6.72
N GLY A 62 -27.77 2.38 5.63
CA GLY A 62 -28.33 1.23 4.93
C GLY A 62 -29.79 0.90 5.25
N SER A 63 -30.42 1.49 6.26
CA SER A 63 -31.85 1.26 6.57
C SER A 63 -32.77 1.73 5.44
N LEU A 64 -32.49 2.89 4.83
CA LEU A 64 -33.24 3.35 3.66
C LEU A 64 -33.08 2.37 2.48
N ARG A 65 -31.86 1.86 2.26
CA ARG A 65 -31.59 0.86 1.21
C ARG A 65 -32.36 -0.43 1.46
N ALA A 66 -32.44 -0.89 2.70
CA ALA A 66 -33.21 -2.08 3.06
C ALA A 66 -34.71 -1.88 2.81
N VAL A 67 -35.29 -0.74 3.22
CA VAL A 67 -36.71 -0.44 3.00
C VAL A 67 -37.03 -0.26 1.51
N LEU A 68 -36.12 0.32 0.72
CA LEU A 68 -36.28 0.41 -0.73
C LEU A 68 -36.20 -0.96 -1.43
N LEU A 69 -35.34 -1.87 -0.96
CA LEU A 69 -35.29 -3.25 -1.46
C LEU A 69 -36.58 -4.02 -1.11
N GLU A 70 -37.13 -3.79 0.07
CA GLU A 70 -38.43 -4.38 0.45
C GLU A 70 -39.57 -3.80 -0.38
N LEU A 71 -39.58 -2.48 -0.65
CA LEU A 71 -40.55 -1.85 -1.55
C LEU A 71 -40.47 -2.47 -2.96
N ARG A 72 -39.25 -2.68 -3.47
CA ARG A 72 -39.01 -3.37 -4.75
C ARG A 72 -39.57 -4.79 -4.73
N ARG A 73 -39.33 -5.56 -3.66
CA ARG A 73 -39.86 -6.93 -3.51
C ARG A 73 -41.38 -6.95 -3.48
N LEU A 74 -42.01 -6.09 -2.67
CA LEU A 74 -43.47 -6.00 -2.55
C LEU A 74 -44.13 -5.61 -3.87
N THR A 75 -43.54 -4.66 -4.58
CA THR A 75 -44.02 -4.24 -5.91
C THR A 75 -43.85 -5.36 -6.93
N GLN A 76 -42.76 -6.14 -6.87
CA GLN A 76 -42.53 -7.29 -7.73
C GLN A 76 -43.51 -8.44 -7.48
N ASN A 77 -43.90 -8.71 -6.22
CA ASN A 77 -44.89 -9.75 -5.92
C ASN A 77 -46.27 -9.42 -6.52
N LEU A 78 -46.68 -8.14 -6.50
CA LEU A 78 -47.92 -7.70 -7.14
C LEU A 78 -47.88 -7.86 -8.68
N LEU A 79 -46.68 -7.82 -9.27
CA LEU A 79 -46.48 -8.05 -10.69
C LEU A 79 -46.60 -9.55 -11.04
N ASP A 80 -45.98 -10.43 -10.23
CA ASP A 80 -45.98 -11.88 -10.48
C ASP A 80 -47.37 -12.51 -10.18
N GLY A 81 -48.14 -11.96 -9.24
CA GLY A 81 -49.51 -12.43 -8.93
C GLY A 81 -50.54 -12.17 -10.03
N ASN A 82 -50.32 -11.18 -10.89
CA ASN A 82 -51.23 -10.82 -11.98
C ASN A 82 -51.05 -11.67 -13.26
N GLU A 83 -49.98 -12.46 -13.39
CA GLU A 83 -49.76 -13.36 -14.54
C GLU A 83 -50.62 -14.64 -14.47
N SER A 84 -51.20 -14.96 -13.30
CA SER A 84 -51.94 -16.22 -13.10
C SER A 84 -53.45 -16.16 -13.40
N THR A 85 -53.98 -14.98 -13.75
CA THR A 85 -55.41 -14.85 -14.16
C THR A 85 -55.50 -14.42 -15.62
N VAL A 86 -55.42 -15.40 -16.52
CA VAL A 86 -55.77 -15.24 -17.94
C VAL A 86 -57.24 -14.85 -18.04
N GLY A 87 -57.50 -13.56 -18.25
CA GLY A 87 -58.79 -12.99 -18.59
C GLY A 87 -58.62 -11.87 -19.60
N GLU A 88 -58.84 -12.18 -20.88
CA GLU A 88 -58.76 -11.23 -21.98
C GLU A 88 -59.74 -10.06 -21.78
N GLY A 89 -59.21 -8.84 -21.63
CA GLY A 89 -60.00 -7.62 -21.58
C GLY A 89 -59.20 -6.38 -22.01
N PRO A 90 -59.80 -5.36 -22.65
CA PRO A 90 -59.07 -4.23 -23.27
C PRO A 90 -58.42 -3.24 -22.29
N PHE A 91 -58.50 -3.49 -20.99
CA PHE A 91 -58.10 -2.54 -19.94
C PHE A 91 -56.60 -2.63 -19.57
N ILE A 92 -55.88 -3.65 -20.05
CA ILE A 92 -54.51 -3.97 -19.59
C ILE A 92 -53.40 -3.34 -20.46
N ARG A 93 -53.66 -2.31 -21.29
CA ARG A 93 -52.58 -1.69 -22.10
C ARG A 93 -51.82 -0.55 -21.40
N ALA A 94 -52.45 0.11 -20.44
CA ALA A 94 -51.83 1.17 -19.63
C ALA A 94 -50.78 0.67 -18.61
N PRO A 95 -50.95 -0.49 -17.93
CA PRO A 95 -49.99 -1.00 -16.95
C PRO A 95 -48.61 -1.28 -17.54
N TYR A 96 -48.52 -1.86 -18.75
CA TYR A 96 -47.24 -2.23 -19.37
C TYR A 96 -46.39 -1.02 -19.81
N ARG A 97 -47.00 0.13 -20.07
CA ARG A 97 -46.27 1.36 -20.47
C ARG A 97 -45.60 2.01 -19.26
N CYS A 98 -46.36 2.21 -18.17
CA CYS A 98 -45.81 2.67 -16.89
C CYS A 98 -44.77 1.69 -16.33
N PHE A 99 -44.95 0.38 -16.59
CA PHE A 99 -44.02 -0.66 -16.18
C PHE A 99 -42.64 -0.56 -16.87
N SER A 100 -42.62 -0.39 -18.19
CA SER A 100 -41.37 -0.18 -18.93
C SER A 100 -40.69 1.14 -18.53
N GLU A 101 -41.47 2.19 -18.27
CA GLU A 101 -40.96 3.46 -17.77
C GLU A 101 -40.29 3.33 -16.40
N LEU A 102 -40.89 2.57 -15.46
CA LEU A 102 -40.31 2.31 -14.14
C LEU A 102 -39.04 1.46 -14.22
N GLN A 103 -39.02 0.42 -15.07
CA GLN A 103 -37.85 -0.43 -15.26
C GLN A 103 -36.68 0.35 -15.90
N MET A 104 -36.98 1.22 -16.87
CA MET A 104 -36.00 2.12 -17.47
C MET A 104 -35.49 3.16 -16.47
N ALA A 105 -36.36 3.72 -15.63
CA ALA A 105 -35.97 4.65 -14.58
C ALA A 105 -35.05 4.00 -13.54
N LEU A 106 -35.31 2.74 -13.17
CA LEU A 106 -34.51 1.99 -12.23
C LEU A 106 -33.12 1.65 -12.80
N LEU A 107 -33.07 1.13 -14.02
CA LEU A 107 -31.81 0.90 -14.72
C LEU A 107 -31.01 2.19 -14.91
N SER A 108 -31.69 3.31 -15.18
CA SER A 108 -31.05 4.63 -15.29
C SER A 108 -30.47 5.11 -13.96
N LEU A 109 -31.12 4.77 -12.83
CA LEU A 109 -30.62 5.10 -11.49
C LEU A 109 -29.41 4.22 -11.12
N GLU A 110 -29.45 2.93 -11.42
CA GLU A 110 -28.33 2.01 -11.21
C GLU A 110 -27.12 2.40 -12.08
N MET A 111 -27.34 2.74 -13.35
CA MET A 111 -26.28 3.26 -14.22
C MET A 111 -25.69 4.57 -13.69
N ARG A 112 -26.53 5.46 -13.15
CA ARG A 112 -26.08 6.71 -12.54
C ARG A 112 -25.24 6.45 -11.30
N SER A 113 -25.64 5.52 -10.42
CA SER A 113 -24.85 5.24 -9.21
C SER A 113 -23.49 4.63 -9.53
N VAL A 114 -23.42 3.72 -10.49
CA VAL A 114 -22.15 3.13 -10.96
C VAL A 114 -21.27 4.18 -11.62
N GLN A 115 -21.87 5.11 -12.36
CA GLN A 115 -21.14 6.21 -13.00
C GLN A 115 -20.60 7.21 -11.97
N GLU A 116 -21.39 7.58 -10.96
CA GLU A 116 -20.96 8.41 -9.83
C GLU A 116 -19.84 7.74 -9.03
N GLU A 117 -19.90 6.42 -8.80
CA GLU A 117 -18.83 5.66 -8.14
C GLU A 117 -17.55 5.67 -8.99
N SER A 118 -17.66 5.44 -10.31
CA SER A 118 -16.52 5.50 -11.24
C SER A 118 -15.88 6.89 -11.30
N GLU A 119 -16.69 7.94 -11.35
CA GLU A 119 -16.24 9.32 -11.32
C GLU A 119 -15.57 9.67 -9.98
N ARG A 120 -16.10 9.16 -8.87
CA ARG A 120 -15.50 9.32 -7.53
C ARG A 120 -14.14 8.64 -7.44
N THR A 121 -13.99 7.42 -7.95
CA THR A 121 -12.70 6.71 -7.99
C THR A 121 -11.72 7.43 -8.92
N ARG A 122 -12.19 7.93 -10.08
CA ARG A 122 -11.36 8.71 -11.01
C ARG A 122 -10.89 10.03 -10.39
N ALA A 123 -11.77 10.76 -9.71
CA ALA A 123 -11.43 11.98 -9.01
C ALA A 123 -10.41 11.73 -7.89
N MET A 124 -10.59 10.66 -7.12
CA MET A 124 -9.64 10.27 -6.07
C MET A 124 -8.28 9.86 -6.66
N SER A 125 -8.27 9.13 -7.78
CA SER A 125 -7.04 8.82 -8.51
C SER A 125 -6.32 10.08 -9.02
N ALA A 126 -7.06 11.07 -9.54
CA ALA A 126 -6.49 12.31 -10.05
C ALA A 126 -5.90 13.19 -8.93
N VAL A 127 -6.47 13.13 -7.71
CA VAL A 127 -5.96 13.83 -6.53
C VAL A 127 -4.74 13.12 -5.93
N LEU A 128 -4.61 11.81 -6.13
CA LEU A 128 -3.46 11.01 -5.70
C LEU A 128 -2.29 11.03 -6.68
N GLU A 129 -2.40 11.74 -7.81
CA GLU A 129 -1.27 11.95 -8.70
C GLU A 129 -0.14 12.66 -7.93
N PRO A 130 1.04 12.03 -7.81
CA PRO A 130 2.13 12.60 -7.04
C PRO A 130 2.52 13.94 -7.65
N SER A 131 2.59 14.98 -6.81
CA SER A 131 2.90 16.33 -7.27
C SER A 131 4.22 16.37 -8.05
N GLU A 132 4.33 17.24 -9.05
CA GLU A 132 5.56 17.38 -9.85
C GLU A 132 6.79 17.65 -8.97
N GLN A 133 6.61 18.35 -7.84
CA GLN A 133 7.63 18.62 -6.84
C GLN A 133 8.08 17.33 -6.13
N LEU A 134 7.15 16.45 -5.77
CA LEU A 134 7.48 15.14 -5.18
C LEU A 134 8.23 14.26 -6.19
N LEU A 135 7.78 14.23 -7.45
CA LEU A 135 8.48 13.49 -8.51
C LEU A 135 9.89 14.03 -8.77
N SER A 136 10.07 15.36 -8.73
CA SER A 136 11.39 15.97 -8.84
C SER A 136 12.29 15.59 -7.67
N ALA A 137 11.79 15.67 -6.43
CA ALA A 137 12.55 15.30 -5.24
C ALA A 137 12.94 13.82 -5.24
N ILE A 138 12.09 12.93 -5.76
CA ILE A 138 12.41 11.51 -5.94
C ILE A 138 13.57 11.34 -6.93
N ARG A 139 13.52 11.99 -8.10
CA ARG A 139 14.62 11.95 -9.08
C ARG A 139 15.92 12.48 -8.50
N ASP A 140 15.89 13.63 -7.82
CA ASP A 140 17.08 14.23 -7.21
C ASP A 140 17.69 13.31 -6.15
N ARG A 141 16.85 12.65 -5.35
CA ARG A 141 17.29 11.64 -4.38
C ARG A 141 17.94 10.45 -5.07
N ASP A 142 17.32 9.93 -6.12
CA ASP A 142 17.81 8.75 -6.83
C ASP A 142 19.14 9.05 -7.53
N ASP A 143 19.30 10.24 -8.12
CA ASP A 143 20.57 10.72 -8.68
C ASP A 143 21.66 10.87 -7.60
N ALA A 144 21.31 11.37 -6.42
CA ALA A 144 22.23 11.47 -5.29
C ALA A 144 22.66 10.08 -4.79
N ILE A 145 21.74 9.11 -4.74
CA ILE A 145 22.04 7.72 -4.38
C ILE A 145 22.99 7.11 -5.41
N ALA A 146 22.74 7.28 -6.71
CA ALA A 146 23.60 6.77 -7.76
C ALA A 146 25.03 7.34 -7.66
N LYS A 147 25.16 8.66 -7.43
CA LYS A 147 26.46 9.31 -7.21
C LYS A 147 27.17 8.77 -5.97
N LYS A 148 26.45 8.57 -4.86
CA LYS A 148 27.01 7.97 -3.64
C LYS A 148 27.55 6.57 -3.92
N GLN A 149 26.76 5.72 -4.58
CA GLN A 149 27.16 4.35 -4.92
C GLN A 149 28.40 4.32 -5.83
N ALA A 150 28.48 5.23 -6.81
CA ALA A 150 29.66 5.36 -7.66
C ALA A 150 30.92 5.73 -6.86
N MET A 151 30.81 6.69 -5.94
CA MET A 151 31.92 7.06 -5.05
C MET A 151 32.32 5.92 -4.11
N GLU A 152 31.36 5.18 -3.55
CA GLU A 152 31.63 4.01 -2.70
C GLU A 152 32.35 2.89 -3.47
N MET A 153 32.01 2.70 -4.76
CA MET A 153 32.68 1.74 -5.63
C MET A 153 34.14 2.15 -5.90
N GLU A 154 34.39 3.42 -6.22
CA GLU A 154 35.76 3.94 -6.40
C GLU A 154 36.56 3.88 -5.10
N LEU A 155 35.94 4.18 -3.95
CA LEU A 155 36.59 4.05 -2.65
C LEU A 155 37.01 2.60 -2.36
N ALA A 156 36.13 1.63 -2.64
CA ALA A 156 36.44 0.21 -2.49
C ALA A 156 37.61 -0.21 -3.41
N LYS A 157 37.63 0.28 -4.65
CA LYS A 157 38.73 0.06 -5.59
C LYS A 157 40.05 0.64 -5.07
N CYS A 158 40.07 1.90 -4.65
CA CYS A 158 41.27 2.51 -4.05
C CYS A 158 41.77 1.74 -2.82
N LYS A 159 40.85 1.21 -2.00
CA LYS A 159 41.22 0.39 -0.85
C LYS A 159 41.92 -0.91 -1.27
N ILE A 160 41.42 -1.57 -2.32
CA ILE A 160 42.05 -2.75 -2.91
C ILE A 160 43.44 -2.41 -3.46
N ASP A 161 43.57 -1.28 -4.16
CA ASP A 161 44.85 -0.82 -4.71
C ASP A 161 45.88 -0.55 -3.61
N ILE A 162 45.48 0.09 -2.51
CA ILE A 162 46.34 0.31 -1.34
C ILE A 162 46.76 -1.03 -0.71
N MET A 163 45.83 -1.98 -0.56
CA MET A 163 46.15 -3.30 -0.01
C MET A 163 47.13 -4.06 -0.91
N SER A 164 46.96 -3.98 -2.24
CA SER A 164 47.89 -4.57 -3.20
C SER A 164 49.26 -3.91 -3.13
N LEU A 165 49.32 -2.58 -3.11
CA LEU A 165 50.57 -1.84 -3.02
C LEU A 165 51.31 -2.11 -1.71
N ASN A 166 50.59 -2.22 -0.59
CA ASN A 166 51.16 -2.60 0.70
C ASN A 166 51.78 -4.01 0.66
N SER A 167 51.10 -4.97 0.01
CA SER A 167 51.67 -6.31 -0.19
C SER A 167 52.96 -6.24 -1.00
N GLN A 168 52.95 -5.52 -2.12
CA GLN A 168 54.13 -5.34 -2.98
C GLN A 168 55.29 -4.67 -2.23
N LEU A 169 54.99 -3.68 -1.38
CA LEU A 169 55.99 -3.01 -0.57
C LEU A 169 56.62 -3.96 0.46
N LEU A 170 55.80 -4.77 1.14
CA LEU A 170 56.29 -5.77 2.09
C LEU A 170 57.19 -6.81 1.39
N ASP A 171 56.80 -7.28 0.21
CA ASP A 171 57.60 -8.20 -0.60
C ASP A 171 58.95 -7.57 -1.00
N ALA A 172 58.94 -6.31 -1.44
CA ALA A 172 60.16 -5.59 -1.80
C ALA A 172 61.09 -5.38 -0.60
N ILE A 173 60.54 -5.06 0.58
CA ILE A 173 61.31 -4.96 1.84
C ILE A 173 61.94 -6.32 2.17
N GLN A 174 61.16 -7.40 2.07
CA GLN A 174 61.64 -8.75 2.37
C GLN A 174 62.76 -9.17 1.41
N GLN A 175 62.61 -8.88 0.11
CA GLN A 175 63.65 -9.13 -0.89
C GLN A 175 64.92 -8.34 -0.58
N LYS A 176 64.80 -7.05 -0.25
CA LYS A 176 65.94 -6.20 0.11
C LYS A 176 66.66 -6.73 1.34
N LEU A 177 65.94 -7.13 2.38
CA LEU A 177 66.51 -7.69 3.60
C LEU A 177 67.31 -8.97 3.28
N ASN A 178 66.76 -9.87 2.49
CA ASN A 178 67.42 -11.10 2.08
C ASN A 178 68.73 -10.82 1.30
N LEU A 179 68.71 -9.88 0.35
CA LEU A 179 69.91 -9.50 -0.40
C LEU A 179 70.97 -8.85 0.51
N SER A 180 70.57 -7.99 1.45
CA SER A 180 71.49 -7.41 2.43
C SER A 180 72.17 -8.50 3.28
N GLN A 181 71.40 -9.48 3.76
CA GLN A 181 71.95 -10.61 4.52
C GLN A 181 72.94 -11.44 3.69
N GLN A 182 72.62 -11.72 2.43
CA GLN A 182 73.53 -12.43 1.52
C GLN A 182 74.83 -11.64 1.28
N LEU A 183 74.72 -10.31 1.13
CA LEU A 183 75.87 -9.43 0.94
C LEU A 183 76.77 -9.39 2.18
N GLU A 184 76.18 -9.27 3.37
CA GLU A 184 76.91 -9.34 4.64
C GLU A 184 77.64 -10.69 4.79
N ALA A 185 76.94 -11.81 4.54
CA ALA A 185 77.54 -13.14 4.58
C ALA A 185 78.71 -13.27 3.59
N TRP A 186 78.58 -12.74 2.38
CA TRP A 186 79.64 -12.72 1.40
C TRP A 186 80.85 -11.88 1.86
N GLN A 187 80.61 -10.70 2.43
CA GLN A 187 81.66 -9.82 2.95
C GLN A 187 82.43 -10.46 4.11
N VAL A 188 81.73 -11.11 5.04
CA VAL A 188 82.34 -11.87 6.15
C VAL A 188 83.22 -13.00 5.60
N GLY A 189 82.73 -13.72 4.59
CA GLY A 189 83.49 -14.75 3.90
C GLY A 189 84.77 -14.20 3.26
N GLN A 190 84.69 -13.06 2.58
CA GLN A 190 85.87 -12.41 1.96
C GLN A 190 86.88 -11.91 3.00
N ARG A 191 86.43 -11.29 4.10
CA ARG A 191 87.30 -10.84 5.18
C ARG A 191 88.02 -12.00 5.87
N SER A 192 87.35 -13.15 5.97
CA SER A 192 87.93 -14.39 6.50
C SER A 192 89.02 -14.94 5.58
N LYS A 193 88.79 -14.96 4.26
CA LYS A 193 89.81 -15.35 3.26
C LYS A 193 91.02 -14.41 3.26
N ALA A 194 90.79 -13.10 3.42
CA ALA A 194 91.85 -12.10 3.46
C ALA A 194 92.76 -12.19 4.69
N LYS A 195 92.23 -12.61 5.86
CA LYS A 195 93.05 -12.79 7.08
C LYS A 195 94.07 -13.94 6.96
N GLY A 196 93.76 -14.98 6.17
CA GLY A 196 94.63 -16.14 5.94
C GLY A 196 95.06 -16.90 7.22
N PRO A 197 95.74 -18.06 7.10
CA PRO A 197 96.25 -18.79 8.26
C PRO A 197 97.39 -18.07 8.99
N LEU A 198 98.08 -17.14 8.32
CA LEU A 198 99.19 -16.37 8.89
C LEU A 198 98.71 -15.27 9.85
N GLY A 199 97.56 -14.63 9.58
CA GLY A 199 96.98 -13.61 10.46
C GLY A 199 96.49 -14.18 11.80
N CYS A 200 95.79 -15.31 11.77
CA CYS A 200 95.33 -16.01 12.98
C CYS A 200 96.51 -16.52 13.84
N ASN A 201 97.59 -17.01 13.21
CA ASN A 201 98.78 -17.46 13.92
C ASN A 201 99.55 -16.29 14.56
N ALA A 202 99.58 -15.11 13.93
CA ALA A 202 100.22 -13.91 14.48
C ALA A 202 99.42 -13.33 15.67
N GLU A 203 98.08 -13.25 15.57
CA GLU A 203 97.20 -12.81 16.67
C GLU A 203 97.29 -13.76 17.87
N GLN A 204 97.33 -15.09 17.66
CA GLN A 204 97.53 -16.06 18.74
C GLN A 204 98.92 -15.98 19.38
N LYS A 205 99.98 -15.72 18.59
CA LYS A 205 101.34 -15.53 19.14
C LYS A 205 101.44 -14.28 20.00
N GLN A 206 100.83 -13.16 19.59
CA GLN A 206 100.80 -11.92 20.39
C GLN A 206 100.00 -12.05 21.68
N LEU A 207 98.88 -12.79 21.67
CA LEU A 207 98.09 -13.05 22.89
C LEU A 207 98.86 -13.92 23.89
N LYS A 208 99.62 -14.91 23.43
CA LYS A 208 100.49 -15.74 24.29
C LYS A 208 101.68 -14.96 24.88
N THR A 209 102.16 -13.92 24.21
CA THR A 209 103.26 -13.07 24.74
C THR A 209 102.80 -12.03 25.76
N LYS A 210 101.50 -11.69 25.78
CA LYS A 210 100.93 -10.76 26.78
C LYS A 210 100.48 -11.46 28.07
N LEU A 211 100.48 -12.78 28.10
CA LEU A 211 100.01 -13.59 29.22
C LEU A 211 101.16 -14.26 30.02
N ASN A 212 102.40 -14.09 29.58
CA ASN A 212 103.64 -14.42 30.29
C ASN A 212 104.35 -13.12 30.68
#